data_AF-A0A2V9RLD6-F1
#
_entry.id   AF-A0A2V9RLD6-F1
#
_cell.length_a   1.000
_cell.length_b   1.000
_cell.length_c   1.000
_cell.angle_alpha   90.00
_cell.angle_beta   90.00
_cell.angle_gamma   90.00
#
_symmetry.space_group_name_H-M   'P 1'
#
loop_
_entity.id
_entity.type
_entity.pdbx_description
1 polymer ?
#
loop_
_entity_poly.entity_id
_entity_poly.type
_entity_poly.pdbx_seq_one_letter_code
_entity_poly.pdbx_strand_id
1 'polypeptide(L)'
;MGNGRIAESTVHGEWSLKHHYIQLHYGFADKSPDYEALIFIGFVEPEKTYACHWLDAYGAGFDAPGRGKLDNEKHSIEFRWDSKEGALTNKFTFDSQAKTWTSLIRQVEKGEWKTFAEEKWTKK
;
A
#
# COMPACT_ATOMS: atom_id res chain seq x y z
N MET A 1 -7.55 -14.98 4.09
CA MET A 1 -7.28 -15.39 2.69
C MET A 1 -8.12 -14.49 1.79
N GLY A 2 -7.49 -13.61 1.00
CA GLY A 2 -8.21 -12.70 0.11
C GLY A 2 -8.73 -13.45 -1.12
N ASN A 3 -10.06 -13.56 -1.26
CA ASN A 3 -10.72 -14.30 -2.35
C ASN A 3 -10.82 -13.50 -3.67
N GLY A 4 -9.81 -12.70 -4.03
CA GLY A 4 -9.82 -11.94 -5.30
C GLY A 4 -11.04 -11.02 -5.47
N ARG A 5 -11.65 -10.57 -4.38
CA ARG A 5 -12.79 -9.64 -4.41
C ARG A 5 -12.28 -8.23 -4.70
N ILE A 6 -12.86 -7.60 -5.71
CA ILE A 6 -12.82 -6.14 -5.84
C ILE A 6 -13.68 -5.61 -4.69
N ALA A 7 -13.05 -5.10 -3.64
CA ALA A 7 -13.74 -4.44 -2.54
C ALA A 7 -13.88 -2.95 -2.89
N GLU A 8 -15.10 -2.41 -2.77
CA GLU A 8 -15.28 -0.96 -2.74
C GLU A 8 -14.88 -0.48 -1.34
N SER A 9 -13.62 -0.07 -1.20
CA SER A 9 -13.10 0.57 0.01
C SER A 9 -13.02 2.08 -0.21
N THR A 10 -13.06 2.83 0.88
CA THR A 10 -12.71 4.25 0.87
C THR A 10 -11.28 4.43 1.35
N VAL A 11 -10.53 5.33 0.72
CA VAL A 11 -9.21 5.73 1.18
C VAL A 11 -9.17 7.24 1.39
N HIS A 12 -8.68 7.66 2.55
CA HIS A 12 -8.33 9.06 2.80
C HIS A 12 -6.81 9.21 2.75
N GLY A 13 -6.33 10.19 1.97
CA GLY A 13 -4.91 10.47 1.82
C GLY A 13 -4.59 11.90 2.23
N GLU A 14 -3.63 12.07 3.14
CA GLU A 14 -3.20 13.37 3.62
C GLU A 14 -1.70 13.42 3.90
N TRP A 15 -1.13 14.62 3.89
CA TRP A 15 0.20 14.82 4.46
C TRP A 15 0.10 14.89 5.98
N SER A 16 0.89 14.09 6.67
CA SER A 16 0.94 14.05 8.12
C SER A 16 2.34 14.41 8.64
N LEU A 17 2.42 14.67 9.95
CA LEU A 17 3.68 14.94 10.66
C LEU A 17 4.55 15.98 9.94
N LYS A 18 4.02 17.19 9.74
CA LYS A 18 4.69 18.31 9.04
C LYS A 18 5.17 17.96 7.61
N HIS A 19 4.38 17.17 6.88
CA HIS A 19 4.68 16.71 5.52
C HIS A 19 5.90 15.77 5.41
N HIS A 20 6.33 15.16 6.52
CA HIS A 20 7.34 14.11 6.46
C HIS A 20 6.77 12.78 5.98
N TYR A 21 5.45 12.58 6.09
CA TYR A 21 4.77 11.38 5.67
C TYR A 21 3.52 11.70 4.86
N ILE A 22 3.22 10.83 3.91
CA ILE A 22 1.87 10.66 3.39
C ILE A 22 1.21 9.58 4.24
N GLN A 23 0.05 9.89 4.82
CA GLN A 23 -0.81 8.93 5.48
C GLN A 23 -1.92 8.50 4.52
N LEU A 24 -2.15 7.19 4.42
CA LEU A 24 -3.33 6.62 3.79
C LEU A 24 -4.15 5.89 4.86
N HIS A 25 -5.44 6.20 4.96
CA HIS A 25 -6.38 5.51 5.85
C HIS A 25 -7.42 4.78 5.01
N TYR A 26 -7.32 3.45 5.00
CA TYR A 26 -8.24 2.55 4.32
C TYR A 26 -9.46 2.28 5.20
N GLY A 27 -10.64 2.21 4.59
CA GLY A 27 -11.92 2.05 5.29
C GLY A 27 -12.42 3.32 6.00
N PHE A 28 -11.79 4.47 5.73
CA PHE A 28 -11.99 5.72 6.49
C PHE A 28 -13.45 6.18 6.62
N ALA A 29 -14.25 6.07 5.55
CA ALA A 29 -15.62 6.57 5.55
C ALA A 29 -16.65 5.54 6.07
N ASP A 30 -16.23 4.31 6.29
CA ASP A 30 -17.12 3.23 6.71
C ASP A 30 -17.19 3.15 8.23
N LYS A 31 -18.40 3.09 8.79
CA LYS A 31 -18.60 3.01 10.25
C LYS A 31 -18.05 1.70 10.85
N SER A 32 -17.96 0.66 10.04
CA SER A 32 -17.46 -0.67 10.42
C SER A 32 -16.86 -1.34 9.18
N PRO A 33 -15.65 -0.93 8.75
CA PRO A 33 -15.02 -1.47 7.56
C PRO A 33 -14.68 -2.95 7.76
N ASP A 34 -14.85 -3.75 6.70
CA ASP A 34 -14.41 -5.16 6.70
C ASP A 34 -12.87 -5.28 6.81
N TYR A 35 -12.16 -4.25 6.34
CA TYR A 35 -10.71 -4.12 6.46
C TYR A 35 -10.33 -2.65 6.72
N GLU A 36 -9.48 -2.43 7.72
CA GLU A 36 -8.96 -1.11 8.07
C GLU A 36 -7.43 -1.16 8.14
N ALA A 37 -6.80 -0.12 7.60
CA ALA A 37 -5.36 0.07 7.68
C ALA A 37 -4.99 1.56 7.72
N LEU A 38 -3.94 1.87 8.49
CA LEU A 38 -3.21 3.13 8.46
C LEU A 38 -1.83 2.86 7.87
N ILE A 39 -1.52 3.57 6.79
CA ILE A 39 -0.27 3.41 6.06
C ILE A 39 0.48 4.73 6.09
N PHE A 40 1.76 4.68 6.43
CA PHE A 40 2.64 5.84 6.42
C PHE A 40 3.77 5.64 5.43
N ILE A 41 3.86 6.52 4.44
CA ILE A 41 4.93 6.53 3.44
C ILE A 41 5.82 7.74 3.67
N GLY A 42 7.11 7.49 3.91
CA GLY A 42 8.10 8.53 4.18
C GLY A 42 9.36 8.35 3.34
N PHE A 43 10.07 9.45 3.07
CA PHE A 43 11.35 9.42 2.37
C PHE A 43 12.50 9.10 3.33
N VAL A 44 13.40 8.21 2.91
CA VAL A 44 14.59 7.83 3.66
C VAL A 44 15.81 8.46 3.02
N GLU A 45 16.19 9.62 3.56
CA GLU A 45 17.21 10.51 3.00
C GLU A 45 18.57 9.82 2.70
N PRO A 46 19.15 9.02 3.62
CA PRO A 46 20.47 8.42 3.38
C PRO A 46 20.45 7.38 2.24
N GLU A 47 19.31 6.72 2.04
CA GLU A 47 19.16 5.62 1.08
C GLU A 47 18.58 6.11 -0.26
N LYS A 48 18.00 7.31 -0.29
CA LYS A 48 17.23 7.85 -1.42
C LYS A 48 16.12 6.89 -1.86
N THR A 49 15.46 6.28 -0.87
CA THR A 49 14.34 5.35 -1.01
C THR A 49 13.15 5.85 -0.22
N TYR A 50 12.03 5.14 -0.30
CA TYR A 50 10.88 5.36 0.57
C TYR A 50 10.67 4.15 1.45
N ALA A 51 10.21 4.42 2.68
CA ALA A 51 9.72 3.42 3.62
C ALA A 51 8.19 3.48 3.66
N CYS A 52 7.56 2.31 3.73
CA CYS A 52 6.11 2.16 3.87
C CYS A 52 5.82 1.33 5.11
N HIS A 53 5.17 1.94 6.09
CA HIS A 53 4.72 1.27 7.31
C HIS A 53 3.24 0.97 7.20
N TRP A 54 2.86 -0.31 7.33
CA TRP A 54 1.47 -0.75 7.38
C TRP A 54 1.09 -1.06 8.83
N LEU A 55 -0.02 -0.49 9.29
CA LEU A 55 -0.67 -0.79 10.55
C LEU A 55 -2.09 -1.20 10.22
N ASP A 56 -2.42 -2.49 10.32
CA ASP A 56 -3.73 -2.98 9.88
C ASP A 56 -4.44 -3.87 10.90
N ALA A 57 -5.66 -4.26 10.54
CA ALA A 57 -6.54 -5.08 11.38
C ALA A 57 -5.99 -6.49 11.70
N TYR A 58 -4.89 -6.94 11.09
CA TYR A 58 -4.22 -8.20 11.46
C TYR A 58 -3.28 -8.04 12.67
N GLY A 59 -3.03 -6.80 13.11
CA GLY A 59 -2.25 -6.48 14.31
C GLY A 59 -0.75 -6.39 14.09
N ALA A 60 0.00 -6.15 15.17
CA ALA A 60 1.42 -5.78 15.13
C ALA A 60 2.41 -6.95 14.93
N GLY A 61 1.94 -8.09 14.41
CA GLY A 61 2.79 -9.27 14.19
C GLY A 61 3.86 -9.07 13.11
N PHE A 62 3.67 -8.06 12.26
CA PHE A 62 4.59 -7.69 11.18
C PHE A 62 4.85 -6.17 11.24
N ASP A 63 6.04 -5.78 11.70
CA ASP A 63 6.36 -4.39 12.09
C ASP A 63 7.44 -3.72 11.23
N ALA A 64 8.09 -4.48 10.34
CA ALA A 64 9.13 -3.97 9.47
C ALA A 64 8.57 -3.12 8.30
N PRO A 65 9.17 -1.96 7.98
CA PRO A 65 8.76 -1.17 6.83
C PRO A 65 9.16 -1.82 5.52
N GLY A 66 8.30 -1.66 4.53
CA GLY A 66 8.59 -2.03 3.14
C GLY A 66 9.47 -0.97 2.52
N ARG A 67 10.33 -1.37 1.60
CA ARG A 67 11.23 -0.44 0.90
C ARG A 67 10.89 -0.37 -0.57
N GLY A 68 10.91 0.85 -1.11
CA GLY A 68 10.58 1.12 -2.50
C GLY A 68 11.36 2.30 -3.06
N LYS A 69 11.43 2.37 -4.39
CA LYS A 69 11.93 3.53 -5.14
C LYS A 69 10.84 4.01 -6.08
N LEU A 70 10.74 5.32 -6.24
CA LEU A 70 9.80 5.93 -7.18
C LEU A 70 10.26 5.65 -8.62
N ASP A 71 9.35 5.10 -9.43
CA ASP A 71 9.47 5.01 -10.88
C ASP A 71 8.72 6.20 -11.48
N ASN A 72 9.47 7.24 -11.86
CA ASN A 72 8.91 8.47 -12.41
C ASN A 72 8.26 8.27 -13.77
N GLU A 73 8.76 7.34 -14.60
CA GLU A 73 8.22 7.09 -15.94
C GLU A 73 6.85 6.41 -15.86
N LYS A 74 6.70 5.47 -14.92
CA LYS A 74 5.44 4.75 -14.71
C LYS A 74 4.50 5.40 -13.69
N HIS A 75 4.89 6.55 -13.13
CA HIS A 75 4.20 7.20 -12.00
C HIS A 75 3.81 6.20 -10.90
N SER A 76 4.78 5.38 -10.47
CA SER A 76 4.51 4.28 -9.55
C SER A 76 5.59 4.11 -8.51
N ILE A 77 5.25 3.47 -7.39
CA ILE A 77 6.21 2.99 -6.41
C ILE A 77 5.79 1.60 -5.96
N GLU A 78 6.74 0.67 -5.92
CA GLU A 78 6.54 -0.68 -5.40
C GLU A 78 7.35 -0.85 -4.12
N PHE A 79 6.65 -1.09 -3.01
CA PHE A 79 7.24 -1.45 -1.73
C PHE A 79 7.35 -2.95 -1.65
N ARG A 80 8.50 -3.43 -1.15
CA ARG A 80 8.76 -4.85 -0.96
C ARG A 80 9.08 -5.16 0.49
N TRP A 81 8.54 -6.28 0.95
CA TRP A 81 8.82 -6.94 2.21
C TRP A 81 9.28 -8.35 1.93
N ASP A 82 10.39 -8.75 2.52
CA ASP A 82 10.92 -10.11 2.46
C ASP A 82 10.87 -10.74 3.86
N SER A 83 10.27 -11.91 3.99
CA SER A 83 10.29 -12.74 5.20
C SER A 83 10.85 -14.13 4.89
N LYS A 84 11.01 -14.96 5.92
CA LYS A 84 11.37 -16.37 5.75
C LYS A 84 10.24 -17.19 5.10
N GLU A 85 8.98 -16.80 5.29
CA GLU A 85 7.83 -17.51 4.71
C GLU A 85 7.51 -17.08 3.28
N GLY A 86 8.00 -15.91 2.84
CA GLY A 86 7.79 -15.42 1.48
C GLY A 86 8.03 -13.92 1.34
N ALA A 87 7.83 -13.42 0.13
CA ALA A 87 7.91 -11.99 -0.18
C ALA A 87 6.50 -11.44 -0.44
N LEU A 88 6.29 -10.18 -0.08
CA LEU A 88 5.09 -9.41 -0.36
C LEU A 88 5.50 -8.10 -1.04
N THR A 89 4.73 -7.68 -2.05
CA THR A 89 4.85 -6.34 -2.61
C THR A 89 3.53 -5.59 -2.55
N ASN A 90 3.62 -4.28 -2.40
CA ASN A 90 2.50 -3.38 -2.64
C ASN A 90 2.94 -2.28 -3.59
N LYS A 91 2.30 -2.24 -4.77
CA LYS A 91 2.57 -1.27 -5.81
C LYS A 91 1.43 -0.26 -5.91
N PHE A 92 1.76 1.01 -5.70
CA PHE A 92 0.89 2.13 -6.00
C PHE A 92 1.23 2.67 -7.39
N THR A 93 0.22 2.84 -8.25
CA THR A 93 0.38 3.39 -9.60
C THR A 93 -0.67 4.46 -9.85
N PHE A 94 -0.25 5.59 -10.41
CA PHE A 94 -1.17 6.65 -10.83
C PHE A 94 -1.31 6.69 -12.35
N ASP A 95 -2.53 6.50 -12.83
CA ASP A 95 -2.90 6.78 -14.21
C ASP A 95 -3.34 8.24 -14.32
N SER A 96 -2.55 9.06 -15.00
CA SER A 96 -2.83 10.48 -15.18
C SER A 96 -3.98 10.77 -16.16
N GLN A 97 -4.23 9.87 -17.11
CA GLN A 97 -5.32 10.02 -18.08
C GLN A 97 -6.66 9.69 -17.41
N ALA A 98 -6.72 8.56 -16.71
CA ALA A 98 -7.90 8.12 -15.97
C ALA A 98 -8.06 8.82 -14.60
N LYS A 99 -7.06 9.59 -14.15
CA LYS A 99 -6.98 10.20 -12.81
C LYS A 99 -7.28 9.19 -11.70
N THR A 100 -6.75 7.99 -11.86
CA THR A 100 -7.05 6.83 -11.02
C THR A 100 -5.77 6.33 -10.37
N TRP A 101 -5.84 6.06 -9.07
CA TRP A 101 -4.80 5.33 -8.35
C TRP A 101 -5.14 3.85 -8.31
N THR A 102 -4.13 2.99 -8.42
CA THR A 102 -4.24 1.55 -8.19
C THR A 102 -3.27 1.15 -7.09
N SER A 103 -3.74 0.38 -6.11
CA SER A 103 -2.92 -0.31 -5.12
C SER A 103 -3.02 -1.81 -5.36
N LEU A 104 -1.92 -2.41 -5.82
CA LEU A 104 -1.82 -3.84 -6.10
C LEU A 104 -0.92 -4.49 -5.06
N ILE A 105 -1.47 -5.41 -4.28
CA ILE A 105 -0.72 -6.23 -3.33
C ILE A 105 -0.52 -7.61 -3.93
N ARG A 106 0.74 -8.08 -3.96
CA ARG A 106 1.10 -9.43 -4.39
C ARG A 106 1.91 -10.11 -3.31
N GLN A 107 1.78 -11.43 -3.22
CA GLN A 107 2.57 -12.23 -2.29
C GLN A 107 3.03 -13.53 -2.95
N VAL A 108 4.13 -14.07 -2.46
CA VAL A 108 4.61 -15.39 -2.86
C VAL A 108 3.82 -16.46 -2.11
N GLU A 109 3.10 -17.29 -2.85
CA GLU A 109 2.41 -18.47 -2.33
C GLU A 109 3.00 -19.72 -3.00
N LYS A 110 3.54 -20.65 -2.21
CA LYS A 110 4.16 -21.89 -2.71
C LYS A 110 5.22 -21.65 -3.81
N GLY A 111 5.96 -20.54 -3.70
CA GLY A 111 7.01 -20.16 -4.64
C GLY A 111 6.55 -19.33 -5.83
N GLU A 112 5.25 -19.07 -5.97
CA GLU A 112 4.69 -18.30 -7.09
C GLU A 112 4.08 -16.98 -6.62
N TRP A 113 4.29 -15.91 -7.39
CA TRP A 113 3.65 -14.62 -7.11
C TRP A 113 2.17 -14.63 -7.47
N LYS A 114 1.31 -14.34 -6.51
CA LYS A 114 -0.14 -14.17 -6.72
C LYS A 114 -0.63 -12.80 -6.26
N THR A 115 -1.71 -12.35 -6.88
CA THR A 115 -2.45 -11.18 -6.40
C THR A 115 -3.13 -11.53 -5.09
N PHE A 116 -2.82 -10.75 -4.05
CA PHE A 116 -3.48 -10.83 -2.76
C PHE A 116 -4.70 -9.89 -2.72
N ALA A 117 -4.51 -8.64 -3.14
CA ALA A 117 -5.55 -7.62 -3.21
C ALA A 117 -5.25 -6.63 -4.34
N GLU A 118 -6.29 -6.06 -4.94
CA GLU A 118 -6.18 -4.95 -5.88
C GLU A 118 -7.32 -3.97 -5.60
N GLU A 119 -6.97 -2.71 -5.40
CA GLU A 119 -7.93 -1.62 -5.23
C GLU A 119 -7.66 -0.51 -6.23
N LYS A 120 -8.73 0.14 -6.70
CA LYS A 120 -8.67 1.31 -7.59
C LYS A 120 -9.45 2.44 -6.97
N TRP A 121 -8.82 3.62 -6.90
CA TRP A 121 -9.43 4.80 -6.31
C TRP A 121 -9.41 5.96 -7.28
N THR A 122 -10.53 6.67 -7.32
CA THR A 122 -10.64 7.95 -8.00
C THR A 122 -10.92 9.01 -6.95
N LYS A 123 -10.43 10.23 -7.20
CA LYS A 123 -10.77 11.36 -6.35
C LYS A 123 -12.24 11.70 -6.58
N LYS A 124 -13.06 11.62 -5.52
CA LYS A 124 -14.42 12.14 -5.51
C LYS A 124 -14.41 13.66 -5.33
#